data_AF-A0A254SU85-F1
#
_entry.id   AF-A0A254SU85-F1
#
_cell.length_a   1.000
_cell.length_b   1.000
_cell.length_c   1.000
_cell.angle_alpha   90.00
_cell.angle_beta   90.00
_cell.angle_gamma   90.00
#
_symmetry.space_group_name_H-M   'P 1'
#
loop_
_entity.id
_entity.type
_entity.pdbx_description
1 polymer ?
#
loop_
_entity_poly.entity_id
_entity_poly.type
_entity_poly.pdbx_seq_one_letter_code
_entity_poly.pdbx_strand_id
1 'polypeptide(L)'
;MRTLVLSDIHGSAFACKMALSYLDKLKCDRIFLLGDLLYHGPRNPLPGGHDPQGVVELLSPLKEKITAVRGNCDAEVDQMVLGFPCLADYAEFEENGLRLFLSHGHLYDPYLFSHYKADVYFSGHTHIFTAEKNADGVFCLNPGSTSLPKGGNPPTFGLYESDGKNPPRFSVHHLETSKELAAVEIVRE
;
A
#
# COMPACT_ATOMS: atom_id res chain seq x y z
N MET A 1 7.96 11.76 -9.22
CA MET A 1 7.35 11.20 -8.00
C MET A 1 7.78 9.75 -7.83
N ARG A 2 8.39 9.42 -6.70
CA ARG A 2 8.57 8.03 -6.27
C ARG A 2 7.83 7.78 -4.98
N THR A 3 7.01 6.73 -4.94
CA THR A 3 6.15 6.43 -3.81
C THR A 3 6.40 5.01 -3.32
N LEU A 4 6.70 4.89 -2.03
CA LEU A 4 6.69 3.61 -1.35
C LEU A 4 5.24 3.23 -1.01
N VAL A 5 4.76 2.09 -1.48
CA VAL A 5 3.38 1.63 -1.29
C VAL A 5 3.38 0.45 -0.34
N LEU A 6 2.76 0.61 0.83
CA LEU A 6 2.70 -0.40 1.89
C LEU A 6 1.25 -0.73 2.22
N SER A 7 1.01 -1.98 2.61
CA SER A 7 -0.30 -2.45 3.06
C SER A 7 -0.15 -3.53 4.12
N ASP A 8 -1.22 -3.71 4.92
CA ASP A 8 -1.41 -4.85 5.82
C ASP A 8 -0.19 -5.06 6.75
N ILE A 9 0.22 -3.98 7.42
CA ILE A 9 1.36 -3.97 8.38
C ILE A 9 0.98 -4.73 9.66
N HIS A 10 -0.30 -4.66 10.06
CA HIS A 10 -0.86 -5.45 11.17
C HIS A 10 -0.06 -5.35 12.48
N GLY A 11 0.52 -4.17 12.72
CA GLY A 11 1.29 -3.89 13.93
C GLY A 11 2.68 -4.52 13.93
N SER A 12 3.21 -5.05 12.83
CA SER A 12 4.58 -5.54 12.78
C SER A 12 5.59 -4.38 12.68
N ALA A 13 6.19 -3.98 13.80
CA ALA A 13 7.24 -2.96 13.81
C ALA A 13 8.49 -3.42 13.04
N PHE A 14 8.78 -4.72 13.05
CA PHE A 14 9.87 -5.31 12.28
C PHE A 14 9.67 -5.10 10.77
N ALA A 15 8.51 -5.50 10.25
CA ALA A 15 8.19 -5.35 8.83
C ALA A 15 8.11 -3.88 8.42
N CYS A 16 7.48 -3.04 9.25
CA CYS A 16 7.38 -1.61 9.04
C CYS A 16 8.78 -0.97 8.93
N LYS A 17 9.68 -1.23 9.88
CA LYS A 17 11.05 -0.71 9.88
C LYS A 17 11.82 -1.14 8.63
N MET A 18 11.68 -2.40 8.23
CA MET A 18 12.34 -2.92 7.04
C MET A 18 11.84 -2.23 5.76
N ALA A 19 10.52 -2.12 5.60
CA ALA A 19 9.89 -1.45 4.48
C ALA A 19 10.32 0.03 4.40
N LEU A 20 10.26 0.76 5.52
CA LEU A 20 10.66 2.17 5.58
C LEU A 20 12.16 2.37 5.31
N SER A 21 13.01 1.36 5.51
CA SER A 21 14.42 1.44 5.12
C SER A 21 14.62 1.66 3.60
N TYR A 22 13.61 1.34 2.80
CA TYR A 22 13.63 1.57 1.35
C TYR A 22 13.23 2.99 0.95
N LEU A 23 12.67 3.80 1.86
CA LEU A 23 12.30 5.18 1.57
C LEU A 23 13.51 5.97 1.06
N ASP A 24 14.63 5.94 1.78
CA ASP A 24 15.84 6.64 1.38
C ASP A 24 16.62 5.88 0.29
N LYS A 25 16.71 4.53 0.39
CA LYS A 25 17.44 3.70 -0.59
C LYS A 25 16.89 3.84 -2.00
N LEU A 26 15.57 3.93 -2.14
CA LEU A 26 14.88 4.07 -3.43
C LEU A 26 14.56 5.54 -3.78
N LYS A 27 14.91 6.48 -2.89
CA LYS A 27 14.65 7.92 -3.04
C LYS A 27 13.17 8.23 -3.23
N CYS A 28 12.33 7.66 -2.36
CA CYS A 28 10.90 7.89 -2.34
C CYS A 28 10.57 9.22 -1.66
N ASP A 29 9.70 9.98 -2.31
CA ASP A 29 9.23 11.28 -1.83
C ASP A 29 7.97 11.14 -0.98
N ARG A 30 7.17 10.09 -1.24
CA ARG A 30 5.87 9.82 -0.60
C ARG A 30 5.73 8.38 -0.13
N ILE A 31 4.74 8.16 0.74
CA ILE A 31 4.32 6.85 1.22
C ILE A 31 2.81 6.73 1.03
N PHE A 32 2.36 5.66 0.39
CA PHE A 32 0.96 5.24 0.41
C PHE A 32 0.80 4.12 1.43
N LEU A 33 -0.11 4.31 2.38
CA LEU A 33 -0.49 3.29 3.36
C LEU A 33 -1.92 2.83 3.06
N LEU A 34 -2.05 1.60 2.57
CA LEU A 34 -3.33 1.07 2.08
C LEU A 34 -4.18 0.42 3.18
N GLY A 35 -3.99 0.79 4.44
CA GLY A 35 -4.79 0.33 5.59
C GLY A 35 -4.24 -0.90 6.30
N ASP A 36 -4.92 -1.26 7.40
CA ASP A 36 -4.60 -2.35 8.32
C ASP A 36 -3.21 -2.18 8.94
N LEU A 37 -3.04 -1.07 9.67
CA LEU A 37 -1.74 -0.57 10.10
C LEU A 37 -1.28 -1.16 11.44
N LEU A 38 -2.16 -1.15 12.45
CA LEU A 38 -1.80 -1.44 13.84
C LEU A 38 -2.39 -2.76 14.35
N TYR A 39 -3.71 -2.93 14.25
CA TYR A 39 -4.36 -4.14 14.75
C TYR A 39 -4.08 -5.34 13.82
N HIS A 40 -3.73 -6.49 14.38
CA HIS A 40 -3.42 -7.70 13.61
C HIS A 40 -4.65 -8.31 12.92
N GLY A 41 -5.85 -7.95 13.38
CA GLY A 41 -7.11 -8.50 12.88
C GLY A 41 -7.45 -9.85 13.53
N PRO A 42 -8.73 -10.08 13.90
CA PRO A 42 -9.12 -11.22 14.75
C PRO A 42 -9.00 -12.59 14.06
N ARG A 43 -8.81 -12.59 12.73
CA ARG A 43 -8.70 -13.81 11.92
C ARG A 43 -7.25 -14.20 11.62
N ASN A 44 -6.30 -13.38 12.02
CA ASN A 44 -4.90 -13.56 11.72
C ASN A 44 -4.12 -13.97 12.99
N PRO A 45 -3.05 -14.76 12.87
CA PRO A 45 -2.08 -14.87 13.95
C PRO A 45 -1.37 -13.53 14.18
N LEU A 46 -0.73 -13.37 15.35
CA LEU A 46 0.16 -12.24 15.57
C LEU A 46 1.32 -12.30 14.56
N PRO A 47 1.60 -11.22 13.81
CA PRO A 47 2.73 -11.21 12.89
C PRO A 47 4.06 -11.24 13.66
N GLY A 48 5.12 -11.68 12.98
CA GLY A 48 6.48 -11.55 13.51
C GLY A 48 6.80 -10.09 13.84
N GLY A 49 7.33 -9.84 15.04
CA GLY A 49 7.63 -8.49 15.51
C GLY A 49 6.39 -7.61 15.76
N HIS A 50 5.26 -8.21 16.16
CA HIS A 50 4.06 -7.48 16.56
C HIS A 50 4.34 -6.55 17.74
N ASP A 51 4.34 -5.26 17.44
CA ASP A 51 4.54 -4.12 18.34
C ASP A 51 3.85 -2.90 17.69
N PRO A 52 2.53 -2.73 17.88
CA PRO A 52 1.78 -1.63 17.29
C PRO A 52 2.31 -0.24 17.71
N GLN A 53 2.81 -0.11 18.95
CA GLN A 53 3.39 1.15 19.42
C GLN A 53 4.69 1.47 18.66
N GLY A 54 5.54 0.47 18.41
CA GLY A 54 6.71 0.63 17.56
C GLY A 54 6.37 1.05 16.13
N VAL A 55 5.25 0.56 15.56
CA VAL A 55 4.76 1.03 14.24
C VAL A 55 4.37 2.52 14.30
N VAL A 56 3.69 2.96 15.35
CA VAL A 56 3.34 4.38 15.56
C VAL A 56 4.60 5.24 15.61
N GLU A 57 5.61 4.84 16.39
CA GLU A 57 6.88 5.57 16.52
C GLU A 57 7.65 5.68 15.20
N LEU A 58 7.57 4.65 14.35
CA LEU A 58 8.22 4.63 13.03
C LEU A 58 7.50 5.52 12.00
N LEU A 59 6.16 5.53 12.01
CA LEU A 59 5.36 6.25 11.00
C LEU A 59 5.13 7.73 11.36
N SER A 60 4.96 8.08 12.63
CA SER A 60 4.60 9.44 13.07
C SER A 60 5.57 10.53 12.56
N PRO A 61 6.90 10.33 12.54
CA PRO A 61 7.85 11.31 11.99
C PRO A 61 7.69 11.55 10.48
N LEU A 62 7.02 10.64 9.76
CA LEU A 62 6.86 10.66 8.30
C LEU A 62 5.48 11.19 7.87
N LYS A 63 4.66 11.70 8.79
CA LYS A 63 3.26 12.13 8.55
C LYS A 63 3.07 13.04 7.34
N GLU A 64 3.99 13.97 7.06
CA GLU A 64 3.91 14.90 5.93
C GLU A 64 4.13 14.22 4.56
N LYS A 65 4.65 12.99 4.55
CA LYS A 65 4.87 12.17 3.34
C LYS A 65 3.77 11.12 3.13
N ILE A 66 2.88 10.93 4.10
CA ILE A 66 1.93 9.81 4.13
C ILE A 66 0.58 10.23 3.54
N THR A 67 0.10 9.43 2.59
CA THR A 67 -1.33 9.34 2.27
C THR A 67 -1.80 7.97 2.73
N ALA A 68 -2.74 7.92 3.67
CA ALA A 68 -3.29 6.68 4.20
C ALA A 68 -4.80 6.56 3.93
N VAL A 69 -5.26 5.33 3.72
CA VAL A 69 -6.68 4.97 3.60
C VAL A 69 -7.04 3.90 4.62
N ARG A 70 -8.31 3.87 5.02
CA ARG A 70 -8.79 3.00 6.10
C ARG A 70 -8.80 1.54 5.68
N GLY A 71 -8.15 0.69 6.47
CA GLY A 71 -8.32 -0.76 6.43
C GLY A 71 -9.48 -1.25 7.30
N ASN A 72 -9.94 -2.48 7.07
CA ASN A 72 -11.07 -3.02 7.84
C ASN A 72 -10.71 -3.34 9.31
N CYS A 73 -9.42 -3.37 9.65
CA CYS A 73 -8.94 -3.53 11.02
C CYS A 73 -8.62 -2.21 11.71
N ASP A 74 -8.59 -1.08 10.98
CA ASP A 74 -8.28 0.23 11.55
C ASP A 74 -9.51 0.84 12.24
N ALA A 75 -9.29 1.46 13.40
CA ALA A 75 -10.32 2.03 14.26
C ALA A 75 -9.94 3.44 14.78
N GLU A 76 -10.87 4.08 15.49
CA GLU A 76 -10.69 5.44 16.03
C GLU A 76 -9.47 5.56 16.94
N VAL A 77 -9.13 4.50 17.69
CA VAL A 77 -7.93 4.47 18.54
C VAL A 77 -6.64 4.60 17.73
N ASP A 78 -6.59 4.02 16.52
CA ASP A 78 -5.42 4.10 15.65
C ASP A 78 -5.22 5.53 15.15
N GLN A 79 -6.32 6.19 14.77
CA GLN A 79 -6.33 7.60 14.37
C GLN A 79 -5.84 8.52 15.50
N MET A 80 -6.18 8.21 16.75
CA MET A 80 -5.73 8.98 17.91
C MET A 80 -4.21 8.91 18.10
N VAL A 81 -3.56 7.79 17.75
CA VAL A 81 -2.14 7.57 18.04
C VAL A 81 -1.20 7.82 16.86
N LEU A 82 -1.64 7.64 15.62
CA LEU A 82 -0.78 7.76 14.42
C LEU A 82 -0.40 9.20 14.04
N GLY A 83 -1.17 10.20 14.46
CA GLY A 83 -0.86 11.60 14.21
C GLY A 83 -0.97 12.06 12.75
N PHE A 84 -1.56 11.24 11.87
CA PHE A 84 -1.95 11.57 10.49
C PHE A 84 -3.32 10.95 10.15
N PRO A 85 -4.09 11.50 9.19
CA PRO A 85 -5.37 10.94 8.79
C PRO A 85 -5.22 9.52 8.23
N CYS A 86 -5.96 8.56 8.78
CA CYS A 86 -5.92 7.16 8.34
C CYS A 86 -7.31 6.50 8.20
N LEU A 87 -8.40 7.22 8.50
CA LEU A 87 -9.77 6.66 8.48
C LEU A 87 -10.60 7.05 7.25
N ALA A 88 -10.01 7.74 6.26
CA ALA A 88 -10.69 8.00 4.99
C ALA A 88 -10.89 6.69 4.22
N ASP A 89 -12.12 6.43 3.74
CA ASP A 89 -12.45 5.19 3.02
C ASP A 89 -11.64 5.03 1.72
N TYR A 90 -11.25 6.14 1.12
CA TYR A 90 -10.44 6.20 -0.08
C TYR A 90 -9.68 7.54 -0.18
N ALA A 91 -8.71 7.59 -1.09
CA ALA A 91 -8.05 8.82 -1.51
C ALA A 91 -7.93 8.85 -3.04
N GLU A 92 -8.03 10.04 -3.62
CA GLU A 92 -7.97 10.27 -5.07
C GLU A 92 -7.11 11.46 -5.41
N PHE A 93 -6.33 11.33 -6.48
CA PHE A 93 -5.61 12.44 -7.08
C PHE A 93 -5.24 12.13 -8.53
N GLU A 94 -5.02 13.19 -9.31
CA GLU A 94 -4.53 13.08 -10.68
C GLU A 94 -3.01 13.25 -10.70
N GLU A 95 -2.31 12.35 -11.39
CA GLU A 95 -0.85 12.34 -11.51
C GLU A 95 -0.47 12.00 -12.97
N ASN A 96 0.20 12.92 -13.66
CA ASN A 96 0.56 12.80 -15.09
C ASN A 96 -0.63 12.44 -15.99
N GLY A 97 -1.79 13.01 -15.70
CA GLY A 97 -3.02 12.76 -16.43
C GLY A 97 -3.71 11.44 -16.11
N LEU A 98 -3.15 10.60 -15.24
CA LEU A 98 -3.78 9.39 -14.71
C LEU A 98 -4.57 9.71 -13.44
N ARG A 99 -5.74 9.09 -13.29
CA ARG A 99 -6.54 9.10 -12.07
C ARG A 99 -6.15 7.92 -11.20
N LEU A 100 -5.54 8.22 -10.07
CA LEU A 100 -5.15 7.24 -9.07
C LEU A 100 -6.24 7.18 -8.00
N PHE A 101 -6.78 5.99 -7.78
CA PHE A 101 -7.73 5.68 -6.72
C PHE A 101 -7.08 4.75 -5.72
N LEU A 102 -7.05 5.15 -4.45
CA LEU A 102 -6.50 4.34 -3.35
C LEU A 102 -7.67 3.96 -2.46
N SER A 103 -7.83 2.68 -2.18
CA SER A 103 -8.65 2.20 -1.06
C SER A 103 -8.04 0.93 -0.49
N HIS A 104 -8.48 0.49 0.68
CA HIS A 104 -7.97 -0.79 1.20
C HIS A 104 -8.46 -1.99 0.37
N GLY A 105 -9.63 -1.90 -0.27
CA GLY A 105 -10.20 -2.99 -1.07
C GLY A 105 -11.39 -3.71 -0.43
N HIS A 106 -11.65 -3.51 0.86
CA HIS A 106 -12.78 -4.14 1.57
C HIS A 106 -14.16 -3.52 1.27
N LEU A 107 -14.20 -2.21 0.95
CA LEU A 107 -15.43 -1.50 0.55
C LEU A 107 -15.57 -1.40 -0.96
N TYR A 108 -14.44 -1.14 -1.61
CA TYR A 108 -14.34 -0.89 -3.04
C TYR A 108 -13.41 -1.94 -3.63
N ASP A 109 -13.97 -3.06 -4.06
CA ASP A 109 -13.20 -4.13 -4.69
C ASP A 109 -12.82 -3.71 -6.12
N PRO A 110 -11.52 -3.74 -6.51
CA PRO A 110 -11.08 -3.28 -7.83
C PRO A 110 -11.66 -4.07 -9.02
N TYR A 111 -12.17 -5.27 -8.79
CA TYR A 111 -12.77 -6.14 -9.83
C TYR A 111 -14.30 -6.05 -9.86
N LEU A 112 -14.93 -5.52 -8.82
CA LEU A 112 -16.40 -5.35 -8.74
C LEU A 112 -16.83 -3.89 -8.84
N PHE A 113 -15.93 -2.95 -8.52
CA PHE A 113 -16.19 -1.51 -8.49
C PHE A 113 -15.65 -0.81 -9.75
N SER A 114 -15.76 -1.44 -10.92
CA SER A 114 -15.15 -0.97 -12.16
C SER A 114 -15.91 0.15 -12.88
N HIS A 115 -17.10 0.52 -12.42
CA HIS A 115 -17.80 1.72 -12.92
C HIS A 115 -17.12 3.03 -12.51
N TYR A 116 -16.17 3.00 -11.58
CA TYR A 116 -15.42 4.17 -11.17
C TYR A 116 -14.32 4.51 -12.20
N LYS A 117 -14.27 5.77 -12.65
CA LYS A 117 -13.36 6.24 -13.72
C LYS A 117 -11.92 6.44 -13.23
N ALA A 118 -11.32 5.40 -12.65
CA ALA A 118 -9.90 5.36 -12.29
C ALA A 118 -9.09 4.71 -13.42
N ASP A 119 -7.87 5.20 -13.66
CA ASP A 119 -6.91 4.50 -14.52
C ASP A 119 -6.10 3.50 -13.71
N VAL A 120 -5.81 3.86 -12.46
CA VAL A 120 -4.97 3.09 -11.54
C VAL A 120 -5.69 2.94 -10.22
N TYR A 121 -5.76 1.71 -9.73
CA TYR A 121 -6.40 1.35 -8.48
C TYR A 121 -5.38 0.70 -7.55
N PHE A 122 -5.03 1.36 -6.46
CA PHE A 122 -4.21 0.80 -5.39
C PHE A 122 -5.10 0.15 -4.33
N SER A 123 -4.78 -1.10 -3.97
CA SER A 123 -5.52 -1.88 -2.97
C SER A 123 -4.62 -2.73 -2.07
N GLY A 124 -5.14 -3.14 -0.92
CA GLY A 124 -4.53 -4.05 0.05
C GLY A 124 -5.42 -5.26 0.31
N HIS A 125 -5.67 -5.59 1.58
CA HIS A 125 -6.74 -6.46 2.08
C HIS A 125 -6.62 -7.97 1.78
N THR A 126 -6.31 -8.33 0.54
CA THR A 126 -6.18 -9.73 0.11
C THR A 126 -4.88 -10.37 0.60
N HIS A 127 -3.88 -9.54 0.92
CA HIS A 127 -2.50 -9.92 1.22
C HIS A 127 -1.80 -10.67 0.06
N ILE A 128 -2.33 -10.52 -1.16
CA ILE A 128 -1.81 -11.13 -2.39
C ILE A 128 -1.48 -9.98 -3.32
N PHE A 129 -0.20 -9.86 -3.68
CA PHE A 129 0.23 -8.78 -4.56
C PHE A 129 -0.31 -8.98 -5.99
N THR A 130 -0.59 -7.88 -6.67
CA THR A 130 -1.08 -7.85 -8.06
C THR A 130 -0.48 -6.67 -8.81
N ALA A 131 -0.29 -6.84 -10.12
CA ALA A 131 0.17 -5.79 -11.03
C ALA A 131 -0.41 -6.07 -12.43
N GLU A 132 -1.73 -5.98 -12.57
CA GLU A 132 -2.46 -6.40 -13.78
C GLU A 132 -3.60 -5.43 -14.12
N LYS A 133 -4.24 -5.62 -15.28
CA LYS A 133 -5.48 -4.92 -15.64
C LYS A 133 -6.70 -5.78 -15.33
N ASN A 134 -7.78 -5.17 -14.82
CA ASN A 134 -9.08 -5.82 -14.78
C ASN A 134 -9.76 -5.82 -16.17
N ALA A 135 -10.97 -6.40 -16.23
CA ALA A 135 -11.75 -6.52 -17.48
C ALA A 135 -12.11 -5.16 -18.13
N ASP A 136 -12.14 -4.09 -17.34
CA ASP A 136 -12.45 -2.72 -17.79
C ASP A 136 -11.19 -1.91 -18.12
N GLY A 137 -10.01 -2.54 -18.10
CA GLY A 137 -8.74 -1.92 -18.45
C GLY A 137 -8.08 -1.11 -17.33
N VAL A 138 -8.65 -1.11 -16.11
CA VAL A 138 -8.09 -0.42 -14.94
C VAL A 138 -6.91 -1.21 -14.40
N PHE A 139 -5.79 -0.53 -14.11
CA PHE A 139 -4.63 -1.16 -13.49
C PHE A 139 -4.87 -1.41 -12.00
N CYS A 140 -4.97 -2.68 -11.60
CA CYS A 140 -5.21 -3.12 -10.23
C CYS A 140 -3.89 -3.49 -9.56
N LEU A 141 -3.40 -2.58 -8.70
CA LEU A 141 -2.08 -2.62 -8.10
C LEU A 141 -2.20 -2.92 -6.61
N ASN A 142 -1.68 -4.07 -6.19
CA ASN A 142 -1.67 -4.48 -4.79
C ASN A 142 -0.23 -4.80 -4.38
N PRO A 143 0.34 -4.14 -3.36
CA PRO A 143 1.71 -4.39 -2.93
C PRO A 143 1.86 -5.72 -2.17
N GLY A 144 0.76 -6.44 -1.90
CA GLY A 144 0.71 -7.55 -0.97
C GLY A 144 0.72 -7.08 0.47
N SER A 145 1.00 -8.02 1.39
CA SER A 145 1.17 -7.69 2.81
C SER A 145 2.65 -7.62 3.17
N THR A 146 3.00 -6.59 3.94
CA THR A 146 4.34 -6.45 4.52
C THR A 146 4.62 -7.46 5.64
N SER A 147 3.60 -8.05 6.26
CA SER A 147 3.76 -8.83 7.49
C SER A 147 3.07 -10.21 7.49
N LEU A 148 1.96 -10.34 6.77
CA LEU A 148 1.09 -11.52 6.76
C LEU A 148 0.72 -11.95 5.32
N PRO A 149 1.68 -12.20 4.43
CA PRO A 149 1.38 -12.54 3.04
C PRO A 149 0.55 -13.83 2.91
N LYS A 150 -0.27 -13.91 1.86
CA LYS A 150 -1.11 -15.08 1.54
C LYS A 150 -0.77 -15.63 0.16
N GLY A 151 -1.30 -16.81 -0.16
CA GLY A 151 -1.13 -17.45 -1.47
C GLY A 151 0.28 -18.03 -1.71
N GLY A 152 1.05 -18.29 -0.64
CA GLY A 152 2.43 -18.75 -0.75
C GLY A 152 3.45 -17.65 -1.10
N ASN A 153 3.02 -16.38 -1.13
CA ASN A 153 3.88 -15.25 -1.41
C ASN A 153 4.77 -14.89 -0.20
N PRO A 154 5.95 -14.27 -0.43
CA PRO A 154 6.74 -13.68 0.63
C PRO A 154 6.17 -12.33 1.08
N PRO A 155 6.63 -11.79 2.23
CA PRO A 155 6.33 -10.41 2.61
C PRO A 155 6.84 -9.44 1.54
N THR A 156 6.04 -8.45 1.19
CA THR A 156 6.27 -7.59 0.02
C THR A 156 5.97 -6.11 0.28
N PHE A 157 6.51 -5.25 -0.57
CA PHE A 157 6.14 -3.84 -0.67
C PHE A 157 6.04 -3.42 -2.14
N GLY A 158 5.32 -2.34 -2.42
CA GLY A 158 5.20 -1.75 -3.74
C GLY A 158 6.08 -0.51 -3.92
N LEU A 159 6.52 -0.29 -5.16
CA LEU A 159 7.14 0.96 -5.60
C LEU A 159 6.32 1.49 -6.78
N TYR A 160 5.84 2.72 -6.66
CA TYR A 160 5.24 3.45 -7.78
C TYR A 160 6.17 4.58 -8.22
N GLU A 161 6.48 4.62 -9.52
CA GLU A 161 7.37 5.60 -10.12
C GLU A 161 6.64 6.34 -11.24
N SER A 162 6.70 7.66 -11.20
CA SER A 162 6.32 8.51 -12.33
C SER A 162 7.27 9.70 -12.43
N ASP A 163 7.86 9.93 -13.60
CA ASP A 163 8.82 11.02 -13.82
C ASP A 163 8.35 12.05 -14.86
N GLY A 164 7.14 11.86 -15.40
CA GLY A 164 6.56 12.70 -16.46
C GLY A 164 7.24 12.56 -17.82
N LYS A 165 8.23 11.66 -17.97
CA LYS A 165 8.98 11.42 -19.21
C LYS A 165 8.73 10.02 -19.76
N ASN A 166 8.61 9.03 -18.88
CA ASN A 166 8.34 7.65 -19.19
C ASN A 166 6.93 7.26 -18.70
N PRO A 167 6.33 6.19 -19.24
CA PRO A 167 5.12 5.61 -18.66
C PRO A 167 5.33 5.35 -17.16
N PRO A 168 4.37 5.72 -16.29
CA PRO A 168 4.46 5.38 -14.88
C PRO A 168 4.58 3.86 -14.68
N ARG A 169 5.31 3.45 -13.65
CA ARG A 169 5.60 2.04 -13.40
C ARG A 169 5.22 1.68 -11.98
N PHE A 170 4.63 0.52 -11.81
CA PHE A 170 4.46 -0.10 -10.50
C PHE A 170 5.21 -1.43 -10.44
N SER A 171 5.90 -1.67 -9.34
CA SER A 171 6.59 -2.94 -9.09
C SER A 171 6.41 -3.40 -7.66
N VAL A 172 6.37 -4.72 -7.49
CA VAL A 172 6.28 -5.40 -6.20
C VAL A 172 7.63 -6.03 -5.89
N HIS A 173 8.14 -5.79 -4.68
CA HIS A 173 9.45 -6.24 -4.25
C HIS A 173 9.34 -7.10 -2.99
N HIS A 174 10.15 -8.16 -2.94
CA HIS A 174 10.35 -8.93 -1.73
C HIS A 174 10.92 -8.05 -0.62
N LEU A 175 10.31 -8.09 0.57
CA LEU A 175 10.63 -7.17 1.66
C LEU A 175 12.09 -7.28 2.15
N GLU A 176 12.60 -8.50 2.33
CA GLU A 176 13.97 -8.68 2.84
C GLU A 176 15.07 -8.50 1.78
N THR A 177 14.84 -8.99 0.56
CA THR A 177 15.88 -9.05 -0.48
C THR A 177 15.81 -7.89 -1.48
N SER A 178 14.74 -7.09 -1.45
CA SER A 178 14.40 -6.08 -2.46
C SER A 178 14.24 -6.62 -3.90
N LYS A 179 14.27 -7.94 -4.09
CA LYS A 179 14.12 -8.56 -5.40
C LYS A 179 12.73 -8.23 -5.96
N GLU A 180 12.68 -7.71 -7.18
CA GLU A 180 11.43 -7.50 -7.90
C GLU A 180 10.76 -8.84 -8.23
N LEU A 181 9.47 -8.93 -7.94
CA LEU A 181 8.65 -10.13 -8.13
C LEU A 181 7.62 -9.97 -9.25
N ALA A 182 7.10 -8.75 -9.42
CA ALA A 182 6.15 -8.40 -10.46
C ALA A 182 6.29 -6.91 -10.79
N ALA A 183 5.95 -6.52 -12.02
CA ALA A 183 5.90 -5.13 -12.41
C ALA A 183 4.97 -4.91 -13.61
N VAL A 184 4.47 -3.69 -13.76
CA VAL A 184 3.65 -3.26 -14.89
C VAL A 184 3.95 -1.80 -15.24
N GLU A 185 4.01 -1.52 -16.54
CA GLU A 185 4.01 -0.15 -17.07
C GLU A 185 2.57 0.30 -17.31
N ILE A 186 2.25 1.51 -16.88
CA ILE A 186 0.91 2.07 -16.89
C ILE A 186 0.78 2.95 -18.13
N VAL A 187 0.33 2.32 -19.22
CA VAL A 187 0.10 2.96 -20.52
C VAL A 187 -1.40 3.00 -20.79
N ARG A 188 -1.92 4.20 -21.08
CA ARG A 188 -3.28 4.36 -21.62
C ARG A 188 -3.31 3.82 -23.04
N GLU A 189 -4.32 3.01 -23.34
CA GLU A 189 -4.62 2.55 -24.70
C GLU A 189 -5.18 3.68 -25.57
#